data_AF-A0A852VLQ5-F1
#
_entry.id   AF-A0A852VLQ5-F1
#
_cell.length_a   1.000
_cell.length_b   1.000
_cell.length_c   1.000
_cell.angle_alpha   90.00
_cell.angle_beta   90.00
_cell.angle_gamma   90.00
#
_symmetry.space_group_name_H-M   'P 1'
#
loop_
_entity.id
_entity.type
_entity.pdbx_description
1 polymer ?
#
loop_
_entity_poly.entity_id
_entity_poly.type
_entity_poly.pdbx_seq_one_letter_code
_entity_poly.pdbx_strand_id
1 'polypeptide(L)' 'MRKLLPPLYTIRTFISYEDPESLKKKCEYVVDHKLAGIMFWEYSGDSANALLDSIDTGLQHHPATATESK' A
#
# COMPACT_ATOMS: atom_id res chain seq x y z
N MET A 1 -42.33 -17.40 -29.48
CA MET A 1 -41.51 -18.05 -28.43
C MET A 1 -40.64 -16.99 -27.78
N ARG A 2 -40.79 -16.73 -26.47
CA ARG A 2 -39.99 -15.73 -25.74
C ARG A 2 -38.64 -16.36 -25.36
N LYS A 3 -37.54 -15.83 -25.89
CA LYS A 3 -36.17 -16.20 -25.48
C LYS A 3 -35.94 -15.57 -24.10
N LEU A 4 -35.92 -16.39 -23.04
CA LEU A 4 -35.51 -15.94 -21.70
C LEU A 4 -34.01 -15.62 -21.74
N LEU A 5 -33.65 -14.37 -21.46
CA LEU A 5 -32.26 -13.97 -21.20
C LEU A 5 -31.82 -14.56 -19.84
N PRO A 6 -30.57 -15.03 -19.67
CA PRO A 6 -30.11 -15.56 -18.38
C PRO A 6 -30.01 -14.43 -17.35
N PRO A 7 -30.27 -14.71 -16.04
CA PRO A 7 -30.12 -13.70 -15.00
C PRO A 7 -28.66 -13.24 -14.96
N LEU A 8 -28.44 -11.92 -15.00
CA LEU A 8 -27.13 -11.34 -14.78
C LEU A 8 -26.70 -11.68 -13.34
N TYR A 9 -25.86 -12.69 -13.21
CA TYR A 9 -25.23 -13.02 -11.93
C TYR A 9 -24.01 -12.11 -11.74
N THR A 10 -24.18 -11.04 -10.97
CA THR A 10 -23.06 -10.17 -10.58
C THR A 10 -22.35 -10.78 -9.38
N ILE A 11 -21.17 -11.35 -9.62
CA ILE A 11 -20.25 -11.76 -8.56
C ILE A 11 -19.77 -10.52 -7.80
N ARG A 12 -20.01 -10.48 -6.48
CA ARG A 12 -19.41 -9.48 -5.58
C ARG A 12 -18.12 -10.07 -5.03
N THR A 13 -16.98 -9.54 -5.49
CA THR A 13 -15.66 -9.93 -4.98
C THR A 13 -15.07 -8.76 -4.21
N PHE A 14 -14.55 -9.05 -3.01
CA PHE A 14 -13.75 -8.12 -2.23
C PHE A 14 -12.27 -8.42 -2.42
N ILE A 15 -11.47 -7.40 -2.72
CA ILE A 15 -10.01 -7.49 -2.88
C ILE A 15 -9.39 -6.39 -2.03
N SER A 16 -8.47 -6.77 -1.14
CA SER A 16 -7.60 -5.84 -0.43
C SER A 16 -6.23 -5.82 -1.10
N TYR A 17 -5.65 -4.63 -1.26
CA TYR A 17 -4.34 -4.42 -1.84
C TYR A 17 -3.67 -3.21 -1.19
N GLU A 18 -2.37 -3.05 -1.47
CA GLU A 18 -1.61 -1.88 -1.07
C GLU A 18 -1.57 -0.86 -2.19
N ASP A 19 -1.65 0.40 -1.81
CA ASP A 19 -1.51 1.54 -2.71
C ASP A 19 -0.44 2.51 -2.15
N PRO A 20 -0.03 3.53 -2.91
CA PRO A 20 0.93 4.52 -2.42
C PRO A 20 0.53 5.22 -1.11
N GLU A 21 -0.78 5.42 -0.86
CA GLU A 21 -1.26 6.07 0.35
C GLU A 21 -1.12 5.15 1.57
N SER A 22 -1.49 3.87 1.44
CA SER A 22 -1.34 2.88 2.50
C SER A 22 0.13 2.64 2.85
N LEU A 23 1.01 2.59 1.84
CA LEU A 23 2.44 2.42 2.02
C LEU A 23 3.09 3.62 2.69
N LYS A 24 2.69 4.85 2.35
CA LYS A 24 3.19 6.04 3.03
C LYS A 24 2.94 5.98 4.54
N LYS A 25 1.71 5.64 4.96
CA LYS A 25 1.35 5.51 6.39
C LYS A 25 2.16 4.41 7.09
N LYS A 26 2.47 3.32 6.39
CA LYS A 26 3.33 2.26 6.92
C LYS A 26 4.79 2.70 7.04
N CYS A 27 5.30 3.49 6.10
CA CYS A 27 6.63 4.07 6.20
C CYS A 27 6.74 5.02 7.40
N GLU A 28 5.74 5.91 7.58
CA GLU A 28 5.63 6.78 8.76
C GLU A 28 5.68 5.96 10.06
N TYR A 29 4.86 4.89 10.13
CA TYR A 29 4.86 3.98 11.28
C TYR A 29 6.23 3.34 11.55
N VAL A 30 6.92 2.85 10.50
CA VAL A 30 8.25 2.25 10.60
C VAL A 30 9.26 3.22 11.18
N VAL A 31 9.23 4.47 10.71
CA VAL A 31 10.12 5.54 11.16
C VAL A 31 9.82 5.92 12.60
N ASP A 32 8.54 6.16 12.94
CA ASP A 32 8.10 6.54 14.29
C ASP A 32 8.48 5.49 15.35
N HIS A 33 8.47 4.21 14.97
CA HIS A 33 8.77 3.09 15.86
C HIS A 33 10.22 2.60 15.76
N LYS A 34 11.08 3.29 15.00
CA LYS A 34 12.50 2.93 14.81
C LYS A 34 12.69 1.48 14.35
N LEU A 35 11.80 1.01 13.46
CA LEU A 35 11.90 -0.30 12.87
C LEU A 35 12.97 -0.30 11.76
N ALA A 36 13.53 -1.47 11.46
CA ALA A 36 14.67 -1.58 10.54
C ALA A 36 14.34 -1.25 9.07
N GLY A 37 13.07 -1.26 8.69
CA GLY A 37 12.62 -1.00 7.32
C GLY A 37 11.34 -1.76 6.97
N ILE A 38 11.05 -1.83 5.67
CA ILE A 38 9.90 -2.54 5.11
C ILE A 38 10.41 -3.63 4.16
N MET A 39 9.76 -4.79 4.20
CA MET A 39 9.89 -5.83 3.20
C MET A 39 8.63 -5.83 2.33
N PHE A 40 8.79 -5.97 1.02
CA PHE A 40 7.69 -6.06 0.07
C PHE A 40 7.79 -7.38 -0.71
N TRP A 41 6.64 -7.98 -1.02
CA TRP A 41 6.52 -9.18 -1.84
C TRP A 41 5.34 -9.01 -2.82
N GLU A 42 5.48 -9.21 -4.13
CA GLU A 42 6.68 -9.53 -4.92
C GLU A 42 6.95 -8.46 -5.97
N TYR A 43 8.20 -8.38 -6.43
CA TYR A 43 8.65 -7.41 -7.41
C TYR A 43 7.91 -7.50 -8.75
N SER A 44 7.64 -8.72 -9.24
CA SER A 44 6.87 -8.93 -10.48
C SER A 44 5.45 -8.40 -10.43
N GLY A 45 4.89 -8.19 -9.23
CA GLY A 45 3.55 -7.62 -9.04
C GLY A 45 3.49 -6.11 -9.21
N ASP A 46 4.63 -5.40 -9.21
CA ASP A 46 4.71 -3.94 -9.30
C ASP A 46 5.36 -3.47 -10.60
N SER A 47 4.73 -3.80 -11.73
CA SER A 47 5.25 -3.47 -13.07
C SER A 47 5.52 -1.97 -13.33
N ALA A 48 4.90 -1.09 -12.53
CA ALA A 48 5.06 0.37 -12.65
C ALA A 48 6.05 0.95 -11.61
N ASN A 49 6.63 0.12 -10.74
CA ASN A 49 7.42 0.51 -9.56
C ASN A 49 6.69 1.46 -8.59
N ALA A 50 5.37 1.59 -8.69
CA ALA A 50 4.63 2.59 -7.93
C ALA A 50 4.69 2.32 -6.42
N LEU A 51 4.69 1.05 -6.02
CA LEU A 51 4.76 0.64 -4.62
C LEU A 51 6.19 0.71 -4.10
N LEU A 52 7.16 0.27 -4.91
CA LEU A 52 8.57 0.35 -4.53
C LEU A 52 9.04 1.81 -4.37
N ASP A 53 8.68 2.70 -5.30
CA ASP A 53 9.00 4.13 -5.24
C ASP A 53 8.35 4.81 -4.04
N SER A 54 7.13 4.35 -3.67
CA SER A 54 6.44 4.84 -2.47
C SER A 54 7.18 4.46 -1.19
N ILE A 55 7.71 3.23 -1.13
CA ILE A 55 8.52 2.76 0.01
C ILE A 55 9.84 3.53 0.08
N ASP A 56 10.54 3.67 -1.05
CA ASP A 56 11.82 4.39 -1.11
C ASP A 56 11.65 5.85 -0.68
N THR A 57 10.68 6.56 -1.26
CA THR A 57 10.38 7.95 -0.90
C THR A 57 9.94 8.08 0.57
N GLY A 58 9.12 7.14 1.05
CA GLY A 58 8.59 7.14 2.41
C GLY A 58 9.65 6.92 3.48
N LEU A 59 10.65 6.09 3.20
CA LEU A 59 11.75 5.79 4.14
C LEU A 59 12.91 6.82 4.06
N GLN A 60 13.03 7.56 2.95
CA GLN A 60 14.01 8.66 2.85
C GLN A 60 13.64 9.86 3.74
N HIS A 61 12.36 10.04 4.07
CA HIS A 61 11.93 11.03 5.05
C HIS A 61 12.29 10.56 6.47
N HIS A 62 13.51 10.91 6.91
CA HIS A 62 13.83 10.97 8.34
C HIS A 62 13.23 12.27 8.91
N PRO A 63 12.18 12.24 9.76
CA PRO A 63 11.96 13.32 10.70
C PRO A 63 13.07 13.22 11.74
N ALA A 64 14.22 13.82 11.44
CA ALA A 64 15.13 14.19 12.50
C ALA A 64 14.37 15.16 13.42
N THR A 65 14.16 14.71 14.66
CA THR A 65 13.91 15.53 15.85
C THR A 65 12.59 16.33 15.88
N ALA A 66 11.50 15.71 16.33
CA ALA A 66 10.60 16.41 17.24
C ALA A 66 11.19 16.27 18.66
N THR A 67 11.92 17.31 19.07
CA THR A 67 12.44 17.47 20.44
C THR A 67 11.29 17.33 21.43
N GLU A 68 11.35 16.31 22.29
CA GLU A 68 10.60 16.29 23.55
C GLU A 68 11.11 17.44 24.42
N SER A 69 10.33 18.52 24.48
CA SER A 69 10.52 19.57 25.48
C SER A 69 10.11 19.02 26.83
N LYS A 70 11.10 18.79 27.69
CA LYS A 70 10.93 18.70 29.14
C LYS A 70 10.64 20.07 29.74
#